data_AF-A0AA90H0R7-F1
#
_entry.id   AF-A0AA90H0R7-F1
#
_cell.length_a   1.000
_cell.length_b   1.000
_cell.length_c   1.000
_cell.angle_alpha   90.00
_cell.angle_beta   90.00
_cell.angle_gamma   90.00
#
_symmetry.space_group_name_H-M   'P 1'
#
loop_
_entity.id
_entity.type
_entity.pdbx_description
1 polymer ?
#
loop_
_entity_poly.entity_id
_entity_poly.type
_entity_poly.pdbx_seq_one_letter_code
_entity_poly.pdbx_strand_id
1 'polypeptide(L)'
;MAATSHARFATRPAGLDERRGWYAQFAPSGPHRMAVARCGGRVAGCACSRRRREQEAFRETAEASIGLRRPRALGSAARGAAD
;
A
#
# COMPACT_ATOMS: atom_id res chain seq x y z
N MET A 1 18.04 -26.06 -9.12
CA MET A 1 17.73 -24.90 -8.25
C MET A 1 17.34 -23.74 -9.13
N ALA A 2 16.06 -23.37 -9.22
CA ALA A 2 15.65 -22.14 -9.92
C ALA A 2 15.56 -21.01 -8.89
N ALA A 3 16.54 -20.10 -8.90
CA ALA A 3 16.65 -18.96 -8.00
C ALA A 3 15.92 -17.70 -8.52
N THR A 4 14.87 -17.88 -9.32
CA THR A 4 14.18 -16.78 -9.99
C THR A 4 12.72 -16.71 -9.54
N SER A 5 12.36 -15.59 -8.90
CA SER A 5 10.97 -15.25 -8.59
C SER A 5 10.45 -14.29 -9.66
N HIS A 6 9.23 -14.52 -10.17
CA HIS A 6 8.52 -13.60 -11.05
C HIS A 6 7.94 -12.40 -10.27
N ALA A 7 8.78 -11.70 -9.51
CA ALA A 7 8.41 -10.49 -8.79
C ALA A 7 8.59 -9.26 -9.68
N ARG A 8 7.61 -8.36 -9.67
CA ARG A 8 7.72 -7.03 -10.28
C ARG A 8 7.85 -5.98 -9.19
N PHE A 9 8.89 -5.16 -9.25
CA PHE A 9 9.10 -4.06 -8.33
C PHE A 9 8.71 -2.74 -9.00
N ALA A 10 7.91 -1.94 -8.30
CA ALA A 10 7.68 -0.56 -8.71
C ALA A 10 8.91 0.28 -8.33
N THR A 11 9.54 0.90 -9.32
CA THR A 11 10.72 1.77 -9.13
C THR A 11 10.35 3.23 -8.89
N ARG A 12 9.10 3.60 -9.18
CA ARG A 12 8.53 4.94 -8.94
C ARG A 12 7.17 4.85 -8.27
N PRO A 13 6.72 5.91 -7.56
CA PRO A 13 5.34 6.03 -7.14
C PRO A 13 4.39 5.94 -8.34
N ALA A 14 3.24 5.30 -8.13
CA ALA A 14 2.16 5.29 -9.11
C ALA A 14 1.34 6.58 -9.00
N GLY A 15 0.96 7.14 -10.15
CA GLY A 15 0.03 8.26 -10.22
C GLY A 15 -1.38 7.87 -9.78
N LEU A 16 -2.24 8.87 -9.54
CA LEU A 16 -3.63 8.63 -9.13
C LEU A 16 -4.41 7.85 -10.20
N ASP A 17 -4.30 8.26 -11.47
CA ASP A 17 -5.01 7.61 -12.57
C ASP A 17 -4.55 6.16 -12.79
N GLU A 18 -3.24 5.91 -12.68
CA GLU A 18 -2.67 4.55 -12.71
C GLU A 18 -3.22 3.65 -11.59
N ARG A 19 -3.60 4.25 -10.45
CA ARG A 19 -4.15 3.54 -9.28
C ARG A 19 -5.67 3.40 -9.29
N ARG A 20 -6.42 4.13 -10.11
CA ARG A 20 -7.89 4.10 -10.09
C ARG A 20 -8.45 2.69 -10.25
N GLY A 21 -7.98 1.95 -11.25
CA GLY A 21 -8.42 0.56 -11.47
C GLY A 21 -8.12 -0.35 -10.28
N TRP A 22 -7.00 -0.12 -9.58
CA TRP A 22 -6.66 -0.86 -8.38
C TRP A 22 -7.59 -0.52 -7.21
N TYR A 23 -8.03 0.73 -7.05
CA TYR A 23 -8.99 1.09 -6.01
C TYR A 23 -10.41 0.59 -6.29
N ALA A 24 -10.81 0.50 -7.56
CA ALA A 24 -12.15 0.07 -7.96
C ALA A 24 -12.52 -1.36 -7.52
N GLN A 25 -11.52 -2.19 -7.17
CA GLN A 25 -11.75 -3.57 -6.71
C GLN A 25 -12.34 -3.66 -5.28
N PHE A 26 -12.27 -2.58 -4.50
CA PHE A 26 -12.69 -2.59 -3.10
C PHE A 26 -14.15 -2.17 -2.95
N ALA A 27 -14.88 -2.88 -2.10
CA ALA A 27 -16.25 -2.55 -1.75
C ALA A 27 -16.34 -1.93 -0.33
N PRO A 28 -17.42 -1.19 -0.03
CA PRO A 28 -17.67 -0.67 1.32
C PRO A 28 -17.85 -1.78 2.39
N SER A 29 -18.27 -2.97 1.97
CA SER A 29 -18.54 -4.12 2.84
C SER A 29 -18.00 -5.42 2.23
N GLY A 30 -18.03 -6.49 3.03
CA GLY A 30 -17.51 -7.80 2.63
C GLY A 30 -16.01 -7.98 2.85
N PRO A 31 -15.44 -9.10 2.37
CA PRO A 31 -14.08 -9.52 2.68
C PRO A 31 -13.00 -8.79 1.88
N HIS A 32 -13.36 -8.04 0.83
CA HIS A 32 -12.41 -7.32 -0.04
C HIS A 32 -12.66 -5.82 0.05
N ARG A 33 -12.09 -5.19 1.07
CA ARG A 33 -12.34 -3.80 1.43
C ARG A 33 -11.06 -3.07 1.83
N MET A 34 -11.15 -1.75 1.87
CA MET A 34 -10.07 -0.87 2.32
C MET A 34 -10.52 -0.02 3.49
N ALA A 35 -9.73 -0.02 4.56
CA ALA A 35 -9.86 0.90 5.67
C ALA A 35 -8.74 1.95 5.62
N VAL A 36 -9.06 3.18 6.01
CA VAL A 36 -8.13 4.31 6.05
C VAL A 36 -7.96 4.76 7.49
N ALA A 37 -6.72 4.76 7.97
CA ALA A 37 -6.39 5.31 9.28
C ALA A 37 -6.31 6.83 9.18
N ARG A 38 -6.99 7.54 10.09
CA ARG A 38 -6.96 9.00 10.19
C ARG A 38 -6.38 9.42 11.54
N CYS A 39 -5.51 10.42 11.53
CA CYS A 39 -4.94 11.05 12.73
C CYS A 39 -4.95 12.57 12.52
N GLY A 40 -5.58 13.31 13.44
CA GLY A 40 -5.71 14.77 13.34
C GLY A 40 -6.34 15.25 12.02
N GLY A 41 -7.39 14.55 11.55
CA GLY A 41 -8.07 14.88 10.28
C GLY A 41 -7.28 14.53 9.01
N ARG A 42 -6.05 14.00 9.12
CA ARG A 42 -5.21 13.59 7.98
C ARG A 42 -5.15 12.08 7.85
N VAL A 43 -4.96 11.59 6.64
CA VAL A 43 -4.70 10.16 6.39
C VAL A 43 -3.31 9.80 6.92
N ALA A 44 -3.26 8.81 7.81
CA ALA A 44 -2.02 8.27 8.37
C ALA A 44 -1.57 6.99 7.66
N GLY A 45 -2.50 6.28 7.01
CA GLY A 45 -2.23 5.05 6.27
C GLY A 45 -3.51 4.35 5.85
N CYS A 46 -3.38 3.17 5.27
CA CYS A 46 -4.48 2.30 4.92
C CYS A 46 -4.11 0.82 5.15
N ALA A 47 -5.14 0.01 5.30
CA ALA A 47 -5.04 -1.44 5.25
C ALA A 47 -6.16 -1.94 4.34
N CYS A 48 -5.88 -2.96 3.54
CA CYS A 48 -6.88 -3.57 2.68
C CYS A 48 -6.71 -5.07 2.57
N SER A 49 -7.82 -5.75 2.33
CA SER A 49 -7.89 -7.15 1.93
C SER A 49 -8.40 -7.25 0.50
N ARG A 50 -7.83 -8.14 -0.31
CA ARG A 50 -8.19 -8.34 -1.72
C ARG A 50 -8.14 -9.81 -2.11
N ARG A 51 -8.70 -10.14 -3.28
CA ARG A 51 -8.53 -11.48 -3.86
C ARG A 51 -7.06 -11.72 -4.17
N ARG A 52 -6.54 -12.88 -3.78
CA ARG A 52 -5.16 -13.27 -4.11
C ARG A 52 -5.02 -13.56 -5.60
N ARG A 53 -5.94 -14.37 -6.15
CA ARG A 53 -6.10 -14.71 -7.57
C ARG A 53 -7.58 -14.95 -7.87
N GLU A 54 -7.99 -14.74 -9.11
CA GLU A 54 -9.37 -15.02 -9.58
C GLU A 54 -9.52 -16.50 -9.97
N GLN A 55 -9.35 -17.40 -8.99
CA GLN A 55 -9.54 -18.84 -9.15
C GLN A 55 -10.26 -19.40 -7.92
N GLU A 56 -11.16 -20.37 -8.11
CA GLU A 56 -12.00 -20.93 -7.03
C GLU A 56 -11.17 -21.47 -5.86
N ALA A 57 -10.00 -22.04 -6.13
CA ALA A 57 -9.07 -22.53 -5.12
C ALA A 57 -8.63 -21.46 -4.10
N PHE A 58 -8.74 -20.17 -4.43
CA PHE A 58 -8.42 -19.05 -3.54
C PHE A 58 -9.64 -18.31 -3.03
N ARG A 59 -10.86 -18.86 -3.18
CA ARG A 59 -12.10 -18.21 -2.76
C ARG A 59 -12.08 -17.78 -1.29
N GLU A 60 -11.51 -18.62 -0.44
CA GLU A 60 -11.38 -18.37 1.01
C GLU A 60 -10.02 -17.75 1.40
N THR A 61 -9.17 -17.42 0.42
CA THR A 61 -7.86 -16.81 0.64
C THR A 61 -7.87 -15.33 0.28
N ALA A 62 -7.57 -14.48 1.26
CA ALA A 62 -7.37 -13.05 1.05
C ALA A 62 -5.88 -12.69 1.07
N GLU A 63 -5.49 -11.75 0.22
CA GLU A 63 -4.20 -11.05 0.31
C GLU A 63 -4.42 -9.76 1.09
N ALA A 64 -3.57 -9.50 2.09
CA ALA A 64 -3.61 -8.27 2.88
C ALA A 64 -2.45 -7.34 2.49
N SER A 65 -2.70 -6.04 2.52
CA SER A 65 -1.66 -5.02 2.32
C SER A 65 -1.87 -3.87 3.30
N ILE A 66 -0.76 -3.36 3.84
CA ILE A 66 -0.75 -2.22 4.76
C ILE A 66 0.19 -1.17 4.19
N GLY A 67 -0.30 0.06 4.03
CA GLY A 67 0.47 1.21 3.58
C GLY A 67 0.46 2.28 4.65
N LEU A 68 1.63 2.73 5.08
CA LEU A 68 1.75 3.87 6.00
C LEU A 68 2.14 5.12 5.22
N ARG A 69 1.55 6.25 5.58
CA ARG A 69 2.05 7.53 5.10
C ARG A 69 3.48 7.68 5.60
N ARG A 70 4.41 7.97 4.68
CA ARG A 70 5.80 8.27 5.06
C ARG A 70 5.80 9.41 6.09
N PRO A 71 6.59 9.29 7.18
CA PRO A 71 6.83 10.44 8.05
C PRO A 71 7.36 11.58 7.17
N ARG A 72 6.93 12.80 7.45
CA ARG A 72 7.62 13.96 6.86
C ARG A 72 9.05 13.89 7.39
N ALA A 73 10.05 13.87 6.51
CA ALA A 73 11.42 14.01 6.96
C ALA A 73 11.50 15.32 7.75
N LEU A 74 11.86 15.23 9.03
CA LEU A 74 12.36 16.40 9.75
C LEU A 74 13.59 16.84 8.96
N GLY A 75 13.60 18.08 8.47
CA GLY A 75 14.73 18.61 7.74
C GLY A 75 16.01 18.33 8.52
N SER A 76 17.07 17.92 7.84
CA SER A 76 18.40 17.79 8.41
C SER A 76 18.81 19.15 8.98
N ALA A 77 18.48 19.40 10.25
CA ALA A 77 19.03 20.50 10.99
C ALA A 77 20.48 20.15 11.33
N ALA A 78 21.40 20.99 10.84
CA ALA A 78 22.75 21.19 11.33
C ALA A 78 23.71 19.99 11.34
N ARG A 79 24.45 19.82 10.24
CA ARG A 79 25.90 19.61 10.35
C ARG A 79 26.59 20.78 9.66
N GLY A 80 27.16 21.68 10.45
CA GLY A 80 27.83 22.88 9.96
C GLY A 80 27.90 24.01 10.98
N ALA A 81 28.46 23.73 12.15
CA ALA A 81 29.10 24.72 13.02
C ALA A 81 30.03 23.93 13.96
N ALA A 82 31.26 23.72 13.53
CA ALA A 82 32.37 23.44 14.41
C ALA A 82 33.43 24.49 14.03
N ASP A 83 33.79 25.30 15.02
CA ASP A 83 34.87 26.29 14.99
C ASP A 83 36.22 25.67 14.60
#